data_AF-A0A8H5BZN5-F1
#
_entry.id   AF-A0A8H5BZN5-F1
#
_cell.length_a   1.000
_cell.length_b   1.000
_cell.length_c   1.000
_cell.angle_alpha   90.00
_cell.angle_beta   90.00
_cell.angle_gamma   90.00
#
_symmetry.space_group_name_H-M   'P 1'
#
loop_
_entity.id
_entity.type
_entity.pdbx_description
1 polymer ?
#
loop_
_entity_poly.entity_id
_entity_poly.type
_entity_poly.pdbx_seq_one_letter_code
_entity_poly.pdbx_strand_id
1 'polypeptide(L)'
;MSTSLLRAPRAPIEQLCLESTKILTKLQLIAEFTYWLDHTFIGMNHRSKSCLIALLHLSVDVETFDFQLGMPDREKFFANFIQRVHFLEIQGKPRYGEVLTIEDLFGGTSSGFMKVLKTVQRLLDALQATYPGLSMFPDPTFTQHDRRDIVMELVDTERAHVSYLLLILDSAATLSCASNFMQSTLEPLVINDNRLSMHQYHDRVLKDMEAMLLCMERSDFNWDAENWLHIFGFDNPANRTNIAPTYHSLSVNYLDIFEVLPEQKKTIESSSLAGNIQTLLDVLSILPARIADYCAWLQAILDCTLPSLPVLPTSSFSSPLSWFDTVCITLYYMSQISSAIDEMSWQIQSIQALRTLNQRAFHWNASIDPSQLGNLLVDDQLKIYEADSGTGLKPKPKDEDAKTYQVFLFETMLLCCLGEQKLQKHRRNGSGSESRSTRKGDVELDPHAQKTGTAYSTWVSWTEWTRNGWSSWGRQRRDLEDVNG
;
A
#
# COMPACT_ATOMS: atom_id res chain seq x y z
N MET A 1 -57.63 3.67 -19.85
CA MET A 1 -56.15 3.70 -19.87
C MET A 1 -55.76 4.43 -21.14
N SER A 2 -55.33 5.69 -20.99
CA SER A 2 -55.00 6.56 -22.12
C SER A 2 -53.54 6.34 -22.50
N THR A 3 -53.30 5.80 -23.68
CA THR A 3 -51.97 5.74 -24.29
C THR A 3 -51.55 7.15 -24.67
N SER A 4 -50.80 7.81 -23.79
CA SER A 4 -50.11 9.06 -24.12
C SER A 4 -49.11 8.80 -25.23
N LEU A 5 -49.49 9.12 -26.47
CA LEU A 5 -48.61 9.20 -27.62
C LEU A 5 -47.47 10.19 -27.28
N LEU A 6 -46.29 9.64 -26.99
CA LEU A 6 -45.05 10.37 -26.76
C LEU A 6 -44.72 11.20 -28.01
N ARG A 7 -44.78 12.52 -27.87
CA ARG A 7 -44.48 13.47 -28.94
C ARG A 7 -42.97 13.65 -29.02
N ALA A 8 -42.40 13.45 -30.21
CA ALA A 8 -40.96 13.57 -30.43
C ALA A 8 -40.43 14.95 -29.97
N PRO A 9 -39.28 15.00 -29.27
CA PRO A 9 -38.75 16.22 -28.67
C PRO A 9 -38.24 17.25 -29.69
N ARG A 10 -38.27 18.52 -29.30
CA ARG A 10 -37.96 19.73 -30.12
C ARG A 10 -36.61 20.41 -29.80
N ALA A 11 -35.72 19.78 -29.04
CA ALA A 11 -34.37 20.34 -28.88
C ALA A 11 -33.60 20.27 -30.21
N PRO A 12 -32.62 21.16 -30.47
CA PRO A 12 -31.72 21.01 -31.60
C PRO A 12 -30.96 19.69 -31.42
N ILE A 13 -31.36 18.70 -32.22
CA ILE A 13 -30.87 17.32 -32.17
C ILE A 13 -29.33 17.31 -32.11
N GLU A 14 -28.70 18.21 -32.87
CA GLU A 14 -27.24 18.33 -33.02
C GLU A 14 -26.46 18.63 -31.72
N GLN A 15 -26.94 19.52 -30.85
CA GLN A 15 -26.23 19.83 -29.60
C GLN A 15 -26.30 18.65 -28.62
N LEU A 16 -27.45 17.98 -28.59
CA LEU A 16 -27.65 16.79 -27.77
C LEU A 16 -26.82 15.62 -28.32
N CYS A 17 -26.70 15.49 -29.65
CA CYS A 17 -25.76 14.56 -30.29
C CYS A 17 -24.34 14.77 -29.78
N LEU A 18 -23.84 16.00 -29.87
CA LEU A 18 -22.44 16.32 -29.59
C LEU A 18 -22.09 16.01 -28.13
N GLU A 19 -22.95 16.40 -27.19
CA GLU A 19 -22.72 16.14 -25.76
C GLU A 19 -22.88 14.66 -25.41
N SER A 20 -23.85 13.96 -26.00
CA SER A 20 -23.96 12.50 -25.86
C SER A 20 -22.72 11.79 -26.39
N THR A 21 -22.19 12.17 -27.55
CA THR A 21 -20.95 11.57 -28.08
C THR A 21 -19.79 11.79 -27.12
N LYS A 22 -19.55 13.02 -26.64
CA LYS A 22 -18.46 13.31 -25.69
C LYS A 22 -18.57 12.47 -24.42
N ILE A 23 -19.75 12.39 -23.83
CA ILE A 23 -19.98 11.65 -22.58
C ILE A 23 -19.87 10.15 -22.81
N LEU A 24 -20.46 9.61 -23.89
CA LEU A 24 -20.34 8.20 -24.23
C LEU A 24 -18.90 7.80 -24.50
N THR A 25 -18.12 8.64 -25.21
CA THR A 25 -16.69 8.39 -25.39
C THR A 25 -15.98 8.36 -24.04
N LYS A 26 -16.26 9.29 -23.11
CA LYS A 26 -15.69 9.25 -21.75
C LYS A 26 -16.18 8.08 -20.89
N LEU A 27 -17.38 7.56 -21.12
CA LEU A 27 -17.88 6.37 -20.43
C LEU A 27 -17.27 5.09 -21.01
N GLN A 28 -17.01 5.05 -22.33
CA GLN A 28 -16.27 3.96 -22.98
C GLN A 28 -14.84 3.82 -22.43
N LEU A 29 -14.30 4.92 -21.92
CA LEU A 29 -13.01 4.97 -21.24
C LEU A 29 -13.03 4.34 -19.83
N ILE A 30 -14.20 3.98 -19.30
CA ILE A 30 -14.36 3.42 -17.97
C ILE A 30 -14.84 1.97 -18.08
N ALA A 31 -14.01 1.04 -17.63
CA ALA A 31 -14.17 -0.41 -17.77
C ALA A 31 -15.57 -0.89 -17.37
N GLU A 32 -16.09 -0.37 -16.27
CA GLU A 32 -17.36 -0.76 -15.65
C GLU A 32 -18.57 -0.40 -16.52
N PHE A 33 -18.45 0.60 -17.38
CA PHE A 33 -19.50 0.97 -18.34
C PHE A 33 -19.39 0.18 -19.64
N THR A 34 -18.29 -0.54 -19.89
CA THR A 34 -18.05 -1.28 -21.13
C THR A 34 -19.14 -2.31 -21.40
N TYR A 35 -19.53 -3.12 -20.40
CA TYR A 35 -20.62 -4.10 -20.57
C TYR A 35 -21.96 -3.43 -20.90
N TRP A 36 -22.26 -2.29 -20.25
CA TRP A 36 -23.47 -1.51 -20.52
C TRP A 36 -23.45 -0.96 -21.95
N LEU A 37 -22.32 -0.38 -22.35
CA LEU A 37 -22.11 0.18 -23.68
C LEU A 37 -22.16 -0.91 -24.76
N ASP A 38 -21.50 -2.04 -24.56
CA ASP A 38 -21.50 -3.18 -25.47
C ASP A 38 -22.88 -3.77 -25.67
N HIS A 39 -23.68 -3.95 -24.59
CA HIS A 39 -25.09 -4.34 -24.73
C HIS A 39 -25.91 -3.31 -25.51
N THR A 40 -25.66 -2.03 -25.26
CA THR A 40 -26.31 -0.94 -25.98
C THR A 40 -25.90 -0.96 -27.46
N PHE A 41 -24.64 -1.23 -27.79
CA PHE A 41 -24.14 -1.31 -29.17
C PHE A 41 -24.54 -2.59 -29.91
N ILE A 42 -24.54 -3.75 -29.24
CA ILE A 42 -24.90 -5.06 -29.81
C ILE A 42 -26.39 -5.10 -30.17
N GLY A 43 -27.27 -4.58 -29.31
CA GLY A 43 -28.70 -4.44 -29.63
C GLY A 43 -28.98 -3.55 -30.85
N MET A 44 -28.04 -2.66 -31.21
CA MET A 44 -28.18 -1.68 -32.29
C MET A 44 -27.52 -2.11 -33.61
N ASN A 45 -26.72 -3.17 -33.62
CA ASN A 45 -25.92 -3.60 -34.78
C ASN A 45 -26.73 -4.15 -35.98
N HIS A 46 -28.05 -4.28 -35.88
CA HIS A 46 -28.90 -4.68 -37.01
C HIS A 46 -29.35 -3.54 -37.94
N ARG A 47 -29.01 -2.27 -37.66
CA ARG A 47 -29.28 -1.14 -38.59
C ARG A 47 -28.08 -0.19 -38.69
N SER A 48 -27.41 -0.23 -39.84
CA SER A 48 -26.20 0.52 -40.21
C SER A 48 -26.11 1.96 -39.71
N LYS A 49 -24.94 2.35 -39.18
CA LYS A 49 -24.37 3.72 -39.02
C LYS A 49 -25.26 4.84 -38.43
N SER A 50 -26.47 4.52 -38.01
CA SER A 50 -27.43 5.42 -37.34
C SER A 50 -27.44 5.23 -35.83
N CYS A 51 -26.43 4.61 -35.22
CA CYS A 51 -26.46 4.24 -33.80
C CYS A 51 -26.53 5.44 -32.83
N LEU A 52 -25.83 6.54 -33.13
CA LEU A 52 -26.05 7.80 -32.42
C LEU A 52 -27.48 8.30 -32.64
N ILE A 53 -27.94 8.29 -33.90
CA ILE A 53 -29.28 8.74 -34.31
C ILE A 53 -30.41 7.89 -33.68
N ALA A 54 -30.18 6.62 -33.34
CA ALA A 54 -31.16 5.72 -32.73
C ALA A 54 -31.21 5.83 -31.20
N LEU A 55 -30.10 6.19 -30.53
CA LEU A 55 -30.15 6.70 -29.14
C LEU A 55 -30.82 8.09 -29.08
N LEU A 56 -30.77 8.87 -30.16
CA LEU A 56 -31.31 10.23 -30.29
C LEU A 56 -32.77 10.28 -30.78
N HIS A 57 -33.25 9.28 -31.51
CA HIS A 57 -34.67 9.03 -31.67
C HIS A 57 -35.15 8.44 -30.35
N LEU A 58 -35.61 9.32 -29.45
CA LEU A 58 -36.28 9.04 -28.17
C LEU A 58 -37.61 8.27 -28.32
N SER A 59 -37.61 7.24 -29.17
CA SER A 59 -38.60 6.17 -29.28
C SER A 59 -37.92 4.80 -29.40
N VAL A 60 -36.75 4.62 -28.79
CA VAL A 60 -36.39 3.28 -28.34
C VAL A 60 -37.43 2.96 -27.28
N ASP A 61 -38.37 2.10 -27.63
CA ASP A 61 -39.41 1.63 -26.72
C ASP A 61 -38.68 1.11 -25.48
N VAL A 62 -38.98 1.66 -24.30
CA VAL A 62 -38.24 1.35 -23.06
C VAL A 62 -38.25 -0.16 -22.81
N GLU A 63 -39.26 -0.85 -23.36
CA GLU A 63 -39.42 -2.31 -23.39
C GLU A 63 -38.30 -3.07 -24.13
N THR A 64 -37.55 -2.43 -25.03
CA THR A 64 -36.47 -3.05 -25.83
C THR A 64 -35.07 -2.89 -25.25
N PHE A 65 -34.90 -2.05 -24.22
CA PHE A 65 -33.63 -1.94 -23.49
C PHE A 65 -33.57 -3.07 -22.44
N ASP A 66 -32.90 -4.17 -22.73
CA ASP A 66 -32.97 -5.38 -21.89
C ASP A 66 -32.02 -5.32 -20.68
N PHE A 67 -32.53 -4.83 -19.54
CA PHE A 67 -31.90 -5.02 -18.23
C PHE A 67 -32.27 -6.37 -17.57
N GLN A 68 -33.04 -7.24 -18.24
CA GLN A 68 -33.76 -8.37 -17.61
C GLN A 68 -34.63 -7.98 -16.39
N LEU A 69 -34.85 -6.69 -16.19
CA LEU A 69 -35.64 -6.11 -15.09
C LEU A 69 -36.96 -5.57 -15.65
N GLY A 70 -38.04 -5.74 -14.88
CA GLY A 70 -39.31 -5.09 -15.18
C GLY A 70 -39.23 -3.57 -15.01
N MET A 71 -40.14 -2.82 -15.64
CA MET A 71 -40.20 -1.36 -15.53
C MET A 71 -40.17 -0.83 -14.08
N PRO A 72 -40.91 -1.42 -13.11
CA PRO A 72 -40.86 -0.96 -11.72
C PRO A 72 -39.48 -1.10 -11.07
N ASP A 73 -38.75 -2.17 -11.39
CA ASP A 73 -37.41 -2.40 -10.84
C ASP A 73 -36.37 -1.45 -11.45
N ARG A 74 -36.55 -1.09 -12.73
CA ARG A 74 -35.73 -0.06 -13.40
C ARG A 74 -35.95 1.31 -12.78
N GLU A 75 -37.20 1.72 -12.58
CA GLU A 75 -37.54 2.97 -11.90
C GLU A 75 -36.93 3.03 -10.50
N LYS A 76 -37.04 1.94 -9.73
CA LYS A 76 -36.42 1.81 -8.40
C LYS A 76 -34.90 1.88 -8.47
N PHE A 77 -34.26 1.25 -9.44
CA PHE A 77 -32.82 1.32 -9.65
C PHE A 77 -32.36 2.77 -9.90
N PHE A 78 -33.03 3.48 -10.81
CA PHE A 78 -32.68 4.87 -11.11
C PHE A 78 -33.02 5.83 -9.97
N ALA A 79 -34.11 5.59 -9.22
CA ALA A 79 -34.40 6.32 -8.00
C ALA A 79 -33.25 6.21 -6.99
N ASN A 80 -32.73 4.98 -6.79
CA ASN A 80 -31.58 4.74 -5.92
C ASN A 80 -30.31 5.41 -6.45
N PHE A 81 -30.07 5.38 -7.77
CA PHE A 81 -28.96 6.08 -8.39
C PHE A 81 -29.03 7.60 -8.12
N ILE A 82 -30.18 8.23 -8.39
CA ILE A 82 -30.43 9.66 -8.13
C ILE A 82 -30.16 9.98 -6.66
N GLN A 83 -30.67 9.16 -5.74
CA GLN A 83 -30.46 9.35 -4.30
C GLN A 83 -28.98 9.25 -3.91
N ARG A 84 -28.22 8.31 -4.48
CA ARG A 84 -26.78 8.17 -4.23
C ARG A 84 -26.00 9.38 -4.76
N VAL A 85 -26.33 9.85 -5.96
CA VAL A 85 -25.72 11.07 -6.51
C VAL A 85 -25.96 12.26 -5.59
N HIS A 86 -27.19 12.42 -5.12
CA HIS A 86 -27.53 13.49 -4.18
C HIS A 86 -26.75 13.37 -2.86
N PHE A 87 -26.59 12.16 -2.33
CA PHE A 87 -25.78 11.94 -1.13
C PHE A 87 -24.31 12.31 -1.36
N LEU A 88 -23.74 11.98 -2.52
CA LEU A 88 -22.38 12.39 -2.88
C LEU A 88 -22.27 13.93 -2.98
N GLU A 89 -23.26 14.60 -3.55
CA GLU A 89 -23.31 16.08 -3.61
C GLU A 89 -23.32 16.70 -2.19
N ILE A 90 -24.09 16.12 -1.26
CA ILE A 90 -24.10 16.56 0.16
C ILE A 90 -22.73 16.39 0.81
N GLN A 91 -21.99 15.33 0.46
CA GLN A 91 -20.61 15.14 0.91
C GLN A 91 -19.60 16.09 0.26
N GLY A 92 -20.02 16.89 -0.72
CA GLY A 92 -19.14 17.79 -1.47
C GLY A 92 -18.19 17.07 -2.42
N LYS A 93 -18.47 15.81 -2.80
CA LYS A 93 -17.63 15.05 -3.74
C LYS A 93 -17.79 15.60 -5.18
N PRO A 94 -18.97 15.48 -5.83
CA PRO A 94 -19.31 16.29 -7.00
C PRO A 94 -19.88 17.65 -6.57
N ARG A 95 -19.77 18.65 -7.46
CA ARG A 95 -20.43 19.95 -7.29
C ARG A 95 -21.94 19.81 -7.44
N TYR A 96 -22.70 20.53 -6.60
CA TYR A 96 -24.16 20.67 -6.73
C TYR A 96 -24.58 21.11 -8.13
N GLY A 97 -25.70 20.58 -8.61
CA GLY A 97 -26.23 20.90 -9.94
C GLY A 97 -27.74 20.69 -10.02
N GLU A 98 -28.26 20.59 -11.24
CA GLU A 98 -29.69 20.46 -11.50
C GLU A 98 -30.25 19.18 -10.86
N VAL A 99 -31.40 19.29 -10.16
CA VAL A 99 -32.07 18.15 -9.53
C VAL A 99 -32.58 17.22 -10.63
N LEU A 100 -32.09 15.98 -10.59
CA LEU A 100 -32.49 14.91 -11.50
C LEU A 100 -33.69 14.17 -10.93
N THR A 101 -34.77 14.04 -11.70
CA THR A 101 -35.94 13.23 -11.30
C THR A 101 -36.11 12.00 -12.19
N ILE A 102 -36.96 11.05 -11.78
CA ILE A 102 -37.23 9.83 -12.55
C ILE A 102 -37.89 10.19 -13.89
N GLU A 103 -38.73 11.23 -13.91
CA GLU A 103 -39.40 11.74 -15.12
C GLU A 103 -38.41 12.36 -16.11
N ASP A 104 -37.28 12.88 -15.64
CA ASP A 104 -36.23 13.38 -16.55
C ASP A 104 -35.60 12.24 -17.37
N LEU A 105 -35.60 11.02 -16.83
CA LEU A 105 -35.05 9.83 -17.49
C LEU A 105 -36.09 9.10 -18.35
N PHE A 106 -37.29 8.89 -17.82
CA PHE A 106 -38.35 8.09 -18.47
C PHE A 106 -39.41 8.92 -19.20
N GLY A 107 -39.49 10.23 -18.97
CA GLY A 107 -40.50 11.11 -19.58
C GLY A 107 -40.25 11.43 -21.06
N GLY A 108 -39.14 10.94 -21.64
CA GLY A 108 -38.81 11.12 -23.06
C GLY A 108 -38.56 12.57 -23.48
N THR A 109 -38.34 13.48 -22.52
CA THR A 109 -38.11 14.89 -22.82
C THR A 109 -36.62 15.15 -23.06
N SER A 110 -36.31 15.96 -24.08
CA SER A 110 -34.92 16.36 -24.35
C SER A 110 -34.30 17.17 -23.21
N SER A 111 -35.12 17.94 -22.48
CA SER A 111 -34.67 18.68 -21.29
C SER A 111 -34.28 17.74 -20.15
N GLY A 112 -35.06 16.69 -19.93
CA GLY A 112 -34.76 15.66 -18.93
C GLY A 112 -33.47 14.92 -19.26
N PHE A 113 -33.33 14.47 -20.51
CA PHE A 113 -32.11 13.79 -20.96
C PHE A 113 -30.85 14.68 -20.85
N MET A 114 -30.96 15.97 -21.16
CA MET A 114 -29.85 16.91 -20.98
C MET A 114 -29.42 17.04 -19.51
N LYS A 115 -30.36 17.00 -18.55
CA LYS A 115 -30.01 16.97 -17.11
C LYS A 115 -29.28 15.69 -16.71
N VAL A 116 -29.68 14.56 -17.28
CA VAL A 116 -29.00 13.26 -17.07
C VAL A 116 -27.56 13.37 -17.56
N LEU A 117 -27.34 13.84 -18.79
CA LEU A 117 -26.00 14.04 -19.36
C LEU A 117 -25.14 14.98 -18.52
N LYS A 118 -25.66 16.14 -18.12
CA LYS A 118 -24.95 17.07 -17.22
C LYS A 118 -24.61 16.42 -15.88
N THR A 119 -25.49 15.60 -15.33
CA THR A 119 -25.25 14.89 -14.07
C THR A 119 -24.14 13.85 -14.22
N VAL A 120 -24.17 13.05 -15.28
CA VAL A 120 -23.10 12.10 -15.60
C VAL A 120 -21.78 12.83 -15.81
N GLN A 121 -21.75 13.92 -16.59
CA GLN A 121 -20.52 14.69 -16.81
C GLN A 121 -19.95 15.23 -15.50
N ARG A 122 -20.78 15.75 -14.58
CA ARG A 122 -20.32 16.19 -13.25
C ARG A 122 -19.72 15.06 -12.41
N LEU A 123 -20.33 13.87 -12.48
CA LEU A 123 -19.78 12.69 -11.80
C LEU A 123 -18.44 12.28 -12.41
N LEU A 124 -18.32 12.30 -13.75
CA LEU A 124 -17.07 12.03 -14.45
C LEU A 124 -15.99 13.06 -14.11
N ASP A 125 -16.34 14.34 -14.01
CA ASP A 125 -15.41 15.40 -13.60
C ASP A 125 -14.95 15.23 -12.16
N ALA A 126 -15.87 14.85 -11.25
CA ALA A 126 -15.54 14.55 -9.86
C ALA A 126 -14.66 13.31 -9.73
N LEU A 127 -14.94 12.28 -10.54
CA LEU A 127 -14.10 11.08 -10.64
C LEU A 127 -12.71 11.44 -11.17
N GLN A 128 -12.62 12.21 -12.26
CA GLN A 128 -11.34 12.68 -12.80
C GLN A 128 -10.56 13.56 -11.80
N ALA A 129 -11.23 14.37 -11.00
CA ALA A 129 -10.58 15.18 -9.96
C ALA A 129 -10.06 14.32 -8.80
N THR A 130 -10.76 13.22 -8.49
CA THR A 130 -10.34 12.24 -7.48
C THR A 130 -9.24 11.32 -8.00
N TYR A 131 -9.31 10.98 -9.29
CA TYR A 131 -8.44 10.05 -10.01
C TYR A 131 -7.95 10.74 -11.30
N PRO A 132 -6.96 11.64 -11.21
CA PRO A 132 -6.40 12.30 -12.39
C PRO A 132 -5.81 11.26 -13.33
N GLY A 133 -6.28 11.28 -14.59
CA GLY A 133 -5.89 10.32 -15.63
C GLY A 133 -7.01 9.41 -16.11
N LEU A 134 -8.16 9.37 -15.44
CA LEU A 134 -9.30 8.49 -15.77
C LEU A 134 -9.79 8.58 -17.24
N SER A 135 -9.59 9.73 -17.88
CA SER A 135 -9.97 10.00 -19.28
C SER A 135 -8.81 10.19 -20.25
N MET A 136 -7.57 10.04 -19.79
CA MET A 136 -6.39 10.04 -20.66
C MET A 136 -5.92 8.60 -20.76
N PHE A 137 -6.16 7.96 -21.91
CA PHE A 137 -5.54 6.68 -22.20
C PHE A 137 -4.10 6.98 -22.59
N PRO A 138 -3.11 6.59 -21.78
CA PRO A 138 -1.73 6.70 -22.22
C PRO A 138 -1.56 5.88 -23.51
N ASP A 139 -0.67 6.34 -24.40
CA ASP A 139 -0.43 5.69 -25.69
C ASP A 139 -0.15 4.21 -25.45
N PRO A 140 -0.95 3.28 -26.04
CA PRO A 140 -0.85 1.86 -25.75
C PRO A 140 0.54 1.28 -26.07
N THR A 141 1.32 1.93 -26.94
CA THR A 141 2.69 1.50 -27.23
C THR A 141 3.67 1.93 -26.15
N PHE A 142 3.52 3.15 -25.62
CA PHE A 142 4.35 3.67 -24.54
C PHE A 142 4.09 2.94 -23.22
N THR A 143 2.83 2.66 -22.92
CA THR A 143 2.42 1.95 -21.68
C THR A 143 2.94 0.52 -21.61
N GLN A 144 3.07 -0.15 -22.75
CA GLN A 144 3.57 -1.52 -22.82
C GLN A 144 5.06 -1.60 -22.47
N HIS A 145 5.86 -0.63 -22.94
CA HIS A 145 7.28 -0.55 -22.59
C HIS A 145 7.46 -0.24 -21.11
N ASP A 146 6.79 0.79 -20.60
CA ASP A 146 6.84 1.15 -19.17
C ASP A 146 6.43 -0.03 -18.28
N ARG A 147 5.34 -0.72 -18.65
CA ARG A 147 4.89 -1.90 -17.91
C ARG A 147 5.94 -3.00 -17.90
N ARG A 148 6.55 -3.30 -19.04
CA ARG A 148 7.59 -4.33 -19.12
C ARG A 148 8.75 -4.00 -18.20
N ASP A 149 9.16 -2.74 -18.17
CA ASP A 149 10.26 -2.28 -17.31
C ASP A 149 9.88 -2.39 -15.83
N ILE A 150 8.66 -2.02 -15.44
CA ILE A 150 8.12 -2.20 -14.08
C ILE A 150 8.11 -3.67 -13.68
N VAL A 151 7.65 -4.57 -14.56
CA VAL A 151 7.61 -6.02 -14.30
C VAL A 151 9.02 -6.59 -14.18
N MET A 152 9.96 -6.13 -15.01
CA MET A 152 11.36 -6.55 -14.94
C MET A 152 12.00 -6.13 -13.61
N GLU A 153 11.76 -4.89 -13.15
CA GLU A 153 12.24 -4.41 -11.86
C GLU A 153 11.60 -5.16 -10.69
N LEU A 154 10.30 -5.48 -10.77
CA LEU A 154 9.63 -6.35 -9.80
C LEU A 154 10.32 -7.72 -9.70
N VAL A 155 10.68 -8.34 -10.83
CA VAL A 155 11.39 -9.63 -10.86
C VAL A 155 12.79 -9.50 -10.25
N ASP A 156 13.54 -8.45 -10.57
CA ASP A 156 14.87 -8.24 -10.02
C ASP A 156 14.84 -8.03 -8.49
N THR A 157 13.87 -7.27 -8.00
CA THR A 157 13.67 -7.12 -6.55
C THR A 157 13.22 -8.42 -5.89
N GLU A 158 12.47 -9.28 -6.59
CA GLU A 158 12.08 -10.60 -6.09
C GLU A 158 13.28 -11.55 -6.00
N ARG A 159 14.18 -11.55 -7.00
CA ARG A 159 15.45 -12.30 -6.96
C ARG A 159 16.29 -11.90 -5.75
N ALA A 160 16.41 -10.61 -5.51
CA ALA A 160 17.10 -10.09 -4.34
C ALA A 160 16.42 -10.55 -3.05
N HIS A 161 15.08 -10.49 -2.99
CA HIS A 161 14.30 -10.93 -1.84
C HIS A 161 14.47 -12.43 -1.54
N VAL A 162 14.40 -13.29 -2.54
CA VAL A 162 14.67 -14.74 -2.39
C VAL A 162 16.09 -14.99 -1.90
N SER A 163 17.07 -14.23 -2.38
CA SER A 163 18.46 -14.30 -1.92
C SER A 163 18.59 -13.91 -0.44
N TYR A 164 17.87 -12.87 -0.01
CA TYR A 164 17.80 -12.45 1.40
C TYR A 164 17.16 -13.51 2.29
N LEU A 165 16.09 -14.17 1.82
CA LEU A 165 15.47 -15.28 2.52
C LEU A 165 16.50 -16.39 2.78
N LEU A 166 17.20 -16.85 1.74
CA LEU A 166 18.25 -17.87 1.89
C LEU A 166 19.34 -17.46 2.89
N LEU A 167 19.79 -16.21 2.84
CA LEU A 167 20.80 -15.68 3.75
C LEU A 167 20.32 -15.70 5.22
N ILE A 168 19.05 -15.35 5.47
CA ILE A 168 18.43 -15.46 6.79
C ILE A 168 18.38 -16.92 7.24
N LEU A 169 17.99 -17.83 6.36
CA LEU A 169 17.89 -19.26 6.67
C LEU A 169 19.24 -19.85 7.09
N ASP A 170 20.30 -19.56 6.32
CA ASP A 170 21.64 -20.04 6.57
C ASP A 170 22.23 -19.44 7.86
N SER A 171 22.03 -18.13 8.05
CA SER A 171 22.49 -17.42 9.26
C SER A 171 21.78 -17.95 10.50
N ALA A 172 20.46 -18.12 10.44
CA ALA A 172 19.67 -18.61 11.56
C ALA A 172 20.00 -20.08 11.88
N ALA A 173 20.14 -20.94 10.87
CA ALA A 173 20.54 -22.34 11.08
C ALA A 173 21.93 -22.45 11.75
N THR A 174 22.89 -21.64 11.28
CA THR A 174 24.24 -21.61 11.85
C THR A 174 24.23 -21.17 13.31
N LEU A 175 23.43 -20.14 13.65
CA LEU A 175 23.29 -19.65 15.03
C LEU A 175 22.57 -20.64 15.93
N SER A 176 21.52 -21.30 15.44
CA SER A 176 20.79 -22.33 16.19
C SER A 176 21.66 -23.56 16.48
N CYS A 177 22.53 -23.98 15.56
CA CYS A 177 23.48 -25.07 15.81
C CYS A 177 24.59 -24.68 16.80
N ALA A 178 24.95 -23.40 16.88
CA ALA A 178 26.03 -22.94 17.74
C ALA A 178 25.62 -22.69 19.20
N SER A 179 24.35 -22.41 19.47
CA SER A 179 23.87 -22.07 20.82
C SER A 179 22.42 -22.50 21.06
N ASN A 180 22.20 -23.28 22.11
CA ASN A 180 20.85 -23.71 22.54
C ASN A 180 19.94 -22.53 22.91
N PHE A 181 20.51 -21.43 23.41
CA PHE A 181 19.74 -20.22 23.71
C PHE A 181 19.24 -19.55 22.42
N MET A 182 20.10 -19.47 21.41
CA MET A 182 19.72 -18.94 20.10
C MET A 182 18.72 -19.87 19.40
N GLN A 183 18.79 -21.17 19.65
CA GLN A 183 17.82 -22.13 19.11
C GLN A 183 16.39 -21.76 19.53
N SER A 184 16.10 -21.46 20.80
CA SER A 184 14.75 -21.10 21.23
C SER A 184 14.28 -19.74 20.70
N THR A 185 15.18 -18.74 20.62
CA THR A 185 14.81 -17.41 20.10
C THR A 185 14.59 -17.43 18.59
N LEU A 186 15.38 -18.21 17.86
CA LEU A 186 15.28 -18.32 16.40
C LEU A 186 14.36 -19.47 15.97
N GLU A 187 13.83 -20.27 16.89
CA GLU A 187 12.88 -21.36 16.62
C GLU A 187 11.68 -20.89 15.76
N PRO A 188 11.06 -19.72 16.00
CA PRO A 188 10.00 -19.21 15.12
C PRO A 188 10.46 -18.93 13.69
N LEU A 189 11.74 -18.60 13.48
CA LEU A 189 12.35 -18.42 12.16
C LEU A 189 12.84 -19.73 11.53
N VAL A 190 13.27 -20.71 12.34
CA VAL A 190 13.99 -21.92 11.90
C VAL A 190 13.10 -23.16 11.79
N ILE A 191 12.17 -23.34 12.73
CA ILE A 191 11.45 -24.61 12.95
C ILE A 191 9.98 -24.53 12.51
N ASN A 192 9.33 -23.37 12.56
CA ASN A 192 7.96 -23.27 12.06
C ASN A 192 7.92 -23.64 10.57
N ASP A 193 6.95 -24.48 10.15
CA ASP A 193 6.63 -24.80 8.75
C ASP A 193 6.45 -23.54 7.88
N ASN A 194 6.20 -22.40 8.53
CA ASN A 194 6.23 -21.04 8.00
C ASN A 194 7.51 -20.68 7.23
N ARG A 195 8.65 -21.29 7.58
CA ARG A 195 9.95 -21.01 6.97
C ARG A 195 10.05 -21.59 5.55
N LEU A 196 9.73 -22.88 5.45
CA LEU A 196 9.64 -23.56 4.17
C LEU A 196 8.53 -22.93 3.35
N SER A 197 7.37 -22.62 3.95
CA SER A 197 6.26 -22.02 3.22
C SER A 197 6.61 -20.64 2.67
N MET A 198 7.27 -19.75 3.43
CA MET A 198 7.61 -18.40 2.94
C MET A 198 8.65 -18.46 1.82
N HIS A 199 9.76 -19.17 2.01
CA HIS A 199 10.75 -19.32 0.95
C HIS A 199 10.16 -20.02 -0.28
N GLN A 200 9.40 -21.11 -0.12
CA GLN A 200 8.74 -21.79 -1.23
C GLN A 200 7.72 -20.91 -1.93
N TYR A 201 7.02 -20.05 -1.19
CA TYR A 201 6.08 -19.08 -1.74
C TYR A 201 6.80 -18.09 -2.66
N HIS A 202 7.85 -17.42 -2.18
CA HIS A 202 8.61 -16.44 -2.94
C HIS A 202 9.37 -17.05 -4.11
N ASP A 203 9.97 -18.23 -3.94
CA ASP A 203 10.62 -18.97 -5.01
C ASP A 203 9.62 -19.35 -6.13
N ARG A 204 8.39 -19.73 -5.77
CA ARG A 204 7.32 -19.98 -6.75
C ARG A 204 6.90 -18.71 -7.47
N VAL A 205 6.63 -17.63 -6.73
CA VAL A 205 6.27 -16.32 -7.31
C VAL A 205 7.34 -15.87 -8.30
N LEU A 206 8.62 -15.95 -7.92
CA LEU A 206 9.75 -15.63 -8.78
C LEU A 206 9.74 -16.46 -10.07
N LYS A 207 9.61 -17.79 -9.96
CA LYS A 207 9.59 -18.69 -11.12
C LYS A 207 8.45 -18.38 -12.07
N ASP A 208 7.26 -18.11 -11.54
CA ASP A 208 6.09 -17.79 -12.35
C ASP A 208 6.24 -16.43 -13.04
N MET A 209 6.82 -15.42 -12.37
CA MET A 209 7.13 -14.13 -12.99
C MET A 209 8.24 -14.23 -14.06
N GLU A 210 9.28 -15.02 -13.82
CA GLU A 210 10.34 -15.27 -14.81
C GLU A 210 9.78 -16.00 -16.04
N ALA A 211 8.91 -16.98 -15.83
CA ALA A 211 8.21 -17.66 -16.92
C ALA A 211 7.33 -16.68 -17.72
N MET A 212 6.67 -15.74 -17.05
CA MET A 212 5.90 -14.68 -17.70
C MET A 212 6.80 -13.76 -18.54
N LEU A 213 7.93 -13.29 -18.01
CA LEU A 213 8.90 -12.47 -18.76
C LEU A 213 9.46 -13.19 -20.00
N LEU A 214 9.77 -14.48 -19.89
CA LEU A 214 10.21 -15.29 -21.02
C LEU A 214 9.13 -15.42 -22.11
N CYS A 215 7.85 -15.42 -21.71
CA CYS A 215 6.75 -15.36 -22.67
C CYS A 215 6.67 -13.98 -23.35
N MET A 216 6.87 -12.88 -22.60
CA MET A 216 6.86 -11.51 -23.13
C MET A 216 7.94 -11.22 -24.19
N GLU A 217 9.02 -11.99 -24.21
CA GLU A 217 10.07 -11.86 -25.22
C GLU A 217 9.68 -12.41 -26.60
N ARG A 218 8.60 -13.18 -26.68
CA ARG A 218 8.15 -13.78 -27.94
C ARG A 218 7.35 -12.78 -28.76
N SER A 219 7.56 -12.79 -30.08
CA SER A 219 6.87 -11.88 -31.02
C SER A 219 5.35 -12.11 -31.11
N ASP A 220 4.87 -13.27 -30.68
CA ASP A 220 3.47 -13.69 -30.65
C ASP A 220 2.87 -13.64 -29.24
N PHE A 221 3.52 -12.96 -28.29
CA PHE A 221 3.05 -12.89 -26.92
C PHE A 221 1.64 -12.27 -26.84
N ASN A 222 0.73 -13.01 -26.22
CA ASN A 222 -0.57 -12.49 -25.85
C ASN A 222 -0.58 -12.14 -24.36
N TRP A 223 -0.82 -10.86 -24.06
CA TRP A 223 -0.98 -10.32 -22.71
C TRP A 223 -2.15 -10.95 -21.95
N ASP A 224 -3.13 -11.54 -22.64
CA ASP A 224 -4.22 -12.31 -22.01
C ASP A 224 -3.73 -13.57 -21.27
N ALA A 225 -2.48 -14.00 -21.52
CA ALA A 225 -1.88 -15.11 -20.79
C ALA A 225 -1.43 -14.72 -19.37
N GLU A 226 -1.40 -13.42 -19.04
CA GLU A 226 -1.05 -12.98 -17.70
C GLU A 226 -2.15 -13.29 -16.69
N ASN A 227 -1.81 -14.12 -15.72
CA ASN A 227 -2.71 -14.47 -14.63
C ASN A 227 -2.03 -14.17 -13.29
N TRP A 228 -2.22 -12.93 -12.83
CA TRP A 228 -1.64 -12.44 -11.57
C TRP A 228 -2.19 -13.17 -10.35
N LEU A 229 -3.39 -13.75 -10.44
CA LEU A 229 -3.93 -14.60 -9.38
C LEU A 229 -3.13 -15.90 -9.27
N HIS A 230 -2.74 -16.48 -10.39
CA HIS A 230 -1.96 -17.70 -10.42
C HIS A 230 -0.52 -17.48 -9.91
N ILE A 231 0.16 -16.45 -10.43
CA ILE A 231 1.53 -16.07 -10.04
C ILE A 231 1.64 -15.92 -8.52
N PHE A 232 0.69 -15.20 -7.91
CA PHE A 232 0.66 -15.01 -6.46
C PHE A 232 -0.05 -16.16 -5.71
N GLY A 233 -0.61 -17.15 -6.42
CA GLY A 233 -1.32 -18.32 -5.88
C GLY A 233 -2.62 -18.04 -5.15
N PHE A 234 -3.30 -16.96 -5.48
CA PHE A 234 -4.62 -16.63 -4.92
C PHE A 234 -5.77 -17.38 -5.60
N ASP A 235 -5.50 -18.05 -6.72
CA ASP A 235 -6.40 -19.02 -7.35
C ASP A 235 -6.63 -20.25 -6.43
N ASN A 236 -5.63 -20.62 -5.64
CA ASN A 236 -5.72 -21.69 -4.67
C ASN A 236 -6.07 -21.15 -3.26
N PRO A 237 -7.24 -21.50 -2.70
CA PRO A 237 -7.65 -21.01 -1.39
C PRO A 237 -6.69 -21.42 -0.26
N ALA A 238 -6.02 -22.58 -0.37
CA ALA A 238 -5.06 -23.03 0.64
C ALA A 238 -3.82 -22.14 0.71
N ASN A 239 -3.28 -21.74 -0.46
CA ASN A 239 -2.15 -20.82 -0.53
C ASN A 239 -2.55 -19.45 0.03
N ARG A 240 -3.72 -18.94 -0.38
CA ARG A 240 -4.26 -17.67 0.14
C ARG A 240 -4.40 -17.67 1.66
N THR A 241 -4.87 -18.75 2.26
CA THR A 241 -5.02 -18.84 3.73
C THR A 241 -3.71 -19.01 4.47
N ASN A 242 -2.62 -19.44 3.81
CA ASN A 242 -1.35 -19.72 4.47
C ASN A 242 -0.39 -18.53 4.50
N ILE A 243 -0.46 -17.62 3.52
CA ILE A 243 0.46 -16.47 3.43
C ILE A 243 0.28 -15.53 4.62
N ALA A 244 -0.96 -15.11 4.91
CA ALA A 244 -1.22 -14.16 5.99
C ALA A 244 -0.78 -14.67 7.38
N PRO A 245 -1.11 -15.91 7.82
CA PRO A 245 -0.63 -16.45 9.09
C PRO A 245 0.89 -16.60 9.17
N THR A 246 1.55 -16.92 8.05
CA THR A 246 3.01 -17.04 7.97
C THR A 246 3.66 -15.69 8.29
N TYR A 247 3.22 -14.63 7.63
CA TYR A 247 3.70 -13.27 7.86
C TYR A 247 3.29 -12.70 9.22
N HIS A 248 2.09 -13.03 9.70
CA HIS A 248 1.65 -12.69 11.06
C HIS A 248 2.58 -13.30 12.11
N SER A 249 2.87 -14.60 12.00
CA SER A 249 3.76 -15.29 12.93
C SER A 249 5.16 -14.67 12.93
N LEU A 250 5.70 -14.32 11.76
CA LEU A 250 6.97 -13.61 11.66
C LEU A 250 6.92 -12.25 12.38
N SER A 251 5.86 -11.48 12.13
CA SER A 251 5.70 -10.13 12.70
C SER A 251 5.65 -10.19 14.23
N VAL A 252 4.88 -11.12 14.81
CA VAL A 252 4.77 -11.31 16.27
C VAL A 252 6.12 -11.59 16.93
N ASN A 253 6.96 -12.40 16.28
CA ASN A 253 8.27 -12.77 16.83
C ASN A 253 9.38 -11.76 16.48
N TYR A 254 9.14 -10.86 15.54
CA TYR A 254 10.14 -9.93 15.01
C TYR A 254 10.81 -9.10 16.11
N LEU A 255 10.01 -8.50 17.00
CA LEU A 255 10.57 -7.66 18.07
C LEU A 255 11.44 -8.46 19.05
N ASP A 256 10.97 -9.62 19.49
CA ASP A 256 11.71 -10.43 20.46
C ASP A 256 13.08 -10.85 19.86
N ILE A 257 13.11 -11.19 18.57
CA ILE A 257 14.35 -11.50 17.85
C ILE A 257 15.23 -10.24 17.74
N PHE A 258 14.66 -9.11 17.35
CA PHE A 258 15.37 -7.86 17.14
C PHE A 258 15.96 -7.27 18.43
N GLU A 259 15.31 -7.48 19.59
CA GLU A 259 15.82 -7.06 20.90
C GLU A 259 16.95 -7.96 21.40
N VAL A 260 16.83 -9.28 21.21
CA VAL A 260 17.81 -10.26 21.73
C VAL A 260 19.10 -10.26 20.89
N LEU A 261 19.00 -10.17 19.56
CA LEU A 261 20.16 -10.28 18.67
C LEU A 261 21.29 -9.27 18.98
N PRO A 262 21.04 -7.97 19.22
CA PRO A 262 22.09 -7.01 19.57
C PRO A 262 22.78 -7.31 20.90
N GLU A 263 22.05 -7.83 21.89
CA GLU A 263 22.64 -8.24 23.19
C GLU A 263 23.56 -9.45 23.02
N GLN A 264 23.12 -10.42 22.21
CA GLN A 264 23.92 -11.59 21.88
C GLN A 264 25.15 -11.21 21.05
N LYS A 265 25.02 -10.27 20.11
CA LYS A 265 26.14 -9.75 19.33
C LYS A 265 27.26 -9.22 20.25
N LYS A 266 26.91 -8.45 21.28
CA LYS A 266 27.85 -7.92 22.29
C LYS A 266 28.56 -9.02 23.08
N THR A 267 27.85 -10.10 23.37
CA THR A 267 28.39 -11.24 24.10
C THR A 267 29.36 -12.06 23.25
N ILE A 268 29.16 -12.05 21.92
CA ILE A 268 29.79 -12.94 20.95
C ILE A 268 30.78 -12.18 20.03
N GLU A 269 31.15 -10.94 20.37
CA GLU A 269 31.93 -10.00 19.53
C GLU A 269 33.21 -10.58 18.92
N SER A 270 33.84 -11.56 19.56
CA SER A 270 35.09 -12.17 19.12
C SER A 270 34.94 -13.39 18.20
N SER A 271 33.72 -13.78 17.79
CA SER A 271 33.50 -14.99 16.98
C SER A 271 32.95 -14.71 15.58
N SER A 272 33.12 -15.67 14.67
CA SER A 272 32.51 -15.65 13.34
C SER A 272 30.97 -15.56 13.36
N LEU A 273 30.32 -15.88 14.48
CA LEU A 273 28.87 -15.81 14.65
C LEU A 273 28.35 -14.37 14.73
N ALA A 274 29.18 -13.41 15.12
CA ALA A 274 28.80 -12.00 15.15
C ALA A 274 28.43 -11.46 13.76
N GLY A 275 29.06 -12.01 12.71
CA GLY A 275 28.69 -11.73 11.32
C GLY A 275 27.28 -12.18 10.99
N ASN A 276 26.91 -13.42 11.34
CA ASN A 276 25.57 -13.96 11.11
C ASN A 276 24.49 -13.17 11.87
N ILE A 277 24.77 -12.75 13.11
CA ILE A 277 23.83 -11.91 13.87
C ILE A 277 23.63 -10.56 13.18
N GLN A 278 24.71 -9.94 12.70
CA GLN A 278 24.62 -8.68 11.97
C GLN A 278 23.81 -8.84 10.69
N THR A 279 24.07 -9.88 9.91
CA THR A 279 23.30 -10.22 8.72
C THR A 279 21.80 -10.35 9.01
N LEU A 280 21.41 -11.05 10.08
CA LEU A 280 20.01 -11.14 10.48
C LEU A 280 19.43 -9.76 10.81
N LEU A 281 20.14 -8.94 11.59
CA LEU A 281 19.69 -7.59 11.94
C LEU A 281 19.50 -6.68 10.72
N ASP A 282 20.34 -6.83 9.70
CA ASP A 282 20.29 -6.02 8.49
C ASP A 282 19.13 -6.40 7.55
N VAL A 283 18.70 -7.67 7.59
CA VAL A 283 17.77 -8.22 6.59
C VAL A 283 16.38 -8.51 7.16
N LEU A 284 16.22 -8.74 8.47
CA LEU A 284 14.95 -9.15 9.06
C LEU A 284 13.79 -8.16 8.80
N SER A 285 14.07 -6.85 8.76
CA SER A 285 13.03 -5.84 8.49
C SER A 285 12.50 -5.87 7.06
N ILE A 286 13.30 -6.41 6.11
CA ILE A 286 12.95 -6.50 4.68
C ILE A 286 11.83 -7.53 4.46
N LEU A 287 11.68 -8.49 5.36
CA LEU A 287 10.69 -9.55 5.21
C LEU A 287 9.24 -9.04 5.25
N PRO A 288 8.73 -8.48 6.37
CA PRO A 288 7.33 -8.02 6.42
C PRO A 288 7.04 -6.88 5.45
N ALA A 289 8.07 -6.10 5.13
CA ALA A 289 8.08 -5.04 4.14
C ALA A 289 7.69 -5.48 2.71
N ARG A 290 8.08 -6.68 2.30
CA ARG A 290 7.91 -7.14 0.91
C ARG A 290 6.46 -7.17 0.45
N ILE A 291 5.52 -7.47 1.34
CA ILE A 291 4.08 -7.49 1.02
C ILE A 291 3.56 -6.09 0.66
N ALA A 292 4.02 -5.07 1.36
CA ALA A 292 3.67 -3.68 1.04
C ALA A 292 4.27 -3.27 -0.31
N ASP A 293 5.51 -3.69 -0.60
CA ASP A 293 6.15 -3.45 -1.90
C ASP A 293 5.34 -4.06 -3.04
N TYR A 294 4.82 -5.28 -2.90
CA TYR A 294 3.94 -5.87 -3.92
C TYR A 294 2.71 -5.01 -4.20
N CYS A 295 2.11 -4.39 -3.19
CA CYS A 295 0.98 -3.49 -3.41
C CYS A 295 1.39 -2.29 -4.28
N ALA A 296 2.56 -1.71 -4.04
CA ALA A 296 3.08 -0.60 -4.85
C ALA A 296 3.38 -1.04 -6.29
N TRP A 297 4.01 -2.20 -6.47
CA TRP A 297 4.31 -2.76 -7.79
C TRP A 297 3.04 -3.08 -8.58
N LEU A 298 2.08 -3.77 -7.96
CA LEU A 298 0.81 -4.12 -8.59
C LEU A 298 0.00 -2.87 -8.94
N GLN A 299 0.04 -1.83 -8.10
CA GLN A 299 -0.57 -0.54 -8.42
C GLN A 299 0.12 0.13 -9.62
N ALA A 300 1.45 0.15 -9.66
CA ALA A 300 2.19 0.72 -10.79
C ALA A 300 1.90 -0.04 -12.11
N ILE A 301 1.81 -1.37 -12.04
CA ILE A 301 1.39 -2.20 -13.18
C ILE A 301 -0.04 -1.85 -13.59
N LEU A 302 -0.95 -1.71 -12.63
CA LEU A 302 -2.35 -1.34 -12.86
C LEU A 302 -2.48 0.05 -13.50
N ASP A 303 -1.65 1.01 -13.09
CA ASP A 303 -1.64 2.38 -13.64
C ASP A 303 -1.18 2.41 -15.11
N CYS A 304 -0.31 1.47 -15.51
CA CYS A 304 0.14 1.29 -16.90
C CYS A 304 -0.76 0.31 -17.69
N THR A 305 -1.88 -0.08 -17.11
CA THR A 305 -2.72 -1.18 -17.59
C THR A 305 -4.09 -0.64 -18.00
N LEU A 306 -4.40 -0.76 -19.28
CA LEU A 306 -5.73 -0.41 -19.77
C LEU A 306 -6.70 -1.52 -19.41
N PRO A 307 -7.92 -1.20 -18.95
CA PRO A 307 -8.97 -2.19 -18.84
C PRO A 307 -9.22 -2.79 -20.22
N SER A 308 -8.91 -4.06 -20.38
CA SER A 308 -9.21 -4.78 -21.62
C SER A 308 -10.72 -4.87 -21.77
N LEU A 309 -11.23 -4.52 -22.95
CA LEU A 309 -12.60 -4.85 -23.34
C LEU A 309 -12.80 -6.37 -23.16
N PRO A 310 -13.89 -6.81 -22.52
CA PRO A 310 -14.17 -8.23 -22.37
C PRO A 310 -14.20 -8.85 -23.77
N VAL A 311 -13.23 -9.74 -24.03
CA VAL A 311 -13.17 -10.45 -25.30
C VAL A 311 -14.47 -11.23 -25.41
N LEU A 312 -15.30 -10.88 -26.40
CA LEU A 312 -16.53 -11.60 -26.71
C LEU A 312 -16.20 -13.10 -26.72
N PRO A 313 -16.98 -13.96 -26.05
CA PRO A 313 -16.66 -15.39 -25.90
C PRO A 313 -16.75 -16.11 -27.25
N THR A 314 -15.75 -15.91 -28.09
CA THR A 314 -15.59 -16.58 -29.37
C THR A 314 -14.90 -17.90 -29.10
N SER A 315 -15.70 -18.86 -28.62
CA SER A 315 -15.42 -20.29 -28.66
C SER A 315 -14.08 -20.75 -28.06
N SER A 316 -14.09 -21.07 -26.77
CA SER A 316 -13.49 -22.26 -26.10
C SER A 316 -12.79 -21.93 -24.77
N PHE A 317 -13.44 -22.31 -23.67
CA PHE A 317 -12.93 -22.69 -22.34
C PHE A 317 -11.81 -21.91 -21.61
N SER A 318 -11.27 -20.80 -22.13
CA SER A 318 -10.33 -19.96 -21.36
C SER A 318 -11.04 -19.20 -20.24
N SER A 319 -10.32 -18.98 -19.15
CA SER A 319 -10.84 -18.38 -17.91
C SER A 319 -11.58 -17.05 -18.20
N PRO A 320 -12.75 -16.80 -17.58
CA PRO A 320 -13.60 -15.65 -17.91
C PRO A 320 -13.07 -14.31 -17.39
N LEU A 321 -11.96 -14.30 -16.65
CA LEU A 321 -11.40 -13.10 -16.04
C LEU A 321 -10.40 -12.46 -16.99
N SER A 322 -10.56 -11.16 -17.22
CA SER A 322 -9.54 -10.41 -17.92
C SER A 322 -8.27 -10.31 -17.06
N TRP A 323 -7.12 -10.18 -17.68
CA TRP A 323 -5.86 -10.02 -16.96
C TRP A 323 -5.89 -8.76 -16.06
N PHE A 324 -6.60 -7.69 -16.48
CA PHE A 324 -6.87 -6.50 -15.66
C PHE A 324 -7.58 -6.86 -14.35
N ASP A 325 -8.61 -7.70 -14.43
CA ASP A 325 -9.35 -8.18 -13.25
C ASP A 325 -8.42 -8.99 -12.35
N THR A 326 -7.53 -9.82 -12.92
CA THR A 326 -6.59 -10.60 -12.11
C THR A 326 -5.61 -9.71 -11.34
N VAL A 327 -5.09 -8.62 -11.93
CA VAL A 327 -4.24 -7.64 -11.23
C VAL A 327 -5.02 -6.97 -10.10
N CYS A 328 -6.25 -6.51 -10.37
CA CYS A 328 -7.10 -5.86 -9.37
C CYS A 328 -7.39 -6.77 -8.18
N ILE A 329 -7.77 -8.02 -8.44
CA ILE A 329 -8.09 -8.98 -7.38
C ILE A 329 -6.82 -9.35 -6.59
N THR A 330 -5.69 -9.54 -7.27
CA THR A 330 -4.40 -9.79 -6.60
C THR A 330 -3.99 -8.61 -5.72
N LEU A 331 -4.11 -7.37 -6.20
CA LEU A 331 -3.85 -6.16 -5.42
C LEU A 331 -4.79 -6.08 -4.20
N TYR A 332 -6.07 -6.39 -4.38
CA TYR A 332 -7.03 -6.43 -3.26
C TYR A 332 -6.62 -7.46 -2.20
N TYR A 333 -6.23 -8.67 -2.59
CA TYR A 333 -5.77 -9.67 -1.61
C TYR A 333 -4.45 -9.28 -0.94
N MET A 334 -3.48 -8.76 -1.70
CA MET A 334 -2.23 -8.27 -1.11
C MET A 334 -2.45 -7.12 -0.14
N SER A 335 -3.34 -6.18 -0.46
CA SER A 335 -3.64 -5.05 0.43
C SER A 335 -4.26 -5.49 1.76
N GLN A 336 -5.10 -6.54 1.76
CA GLN A 336 -5.62 -7.14 2.99
C GLN A 336 -4.50 -7.77 3.83
N ILE A 337 -3.59 -8.51 3.20
CA ILE A 337 -2.45 -9.11 3.89
C ILE A 337 -1.56 -8.01 4.48
N SER A 338 -1.25 -6.98 3.68
CA SER A 338 -0.46 -5.81 4.14
C SER A 338 -1.12 -5.14 5.33
N SER A 339 -2.42 -4.84 5.25
CA SER A 339 -3.18 -4.19 6.33
C SER A 339 -3.19 -5.02 7.60
N ALA A 340 -3.29 -6.35 7.48
CA ALA A 340 -3.21 -7.25 8.63
C ALA A 340 -1.81 -7.20 9.28
N ILE A 341 -0.74 -7.25 8.47
CA ILE A 341 0.65 -7.12 8.95
C ILE A 341 0.87 -5.77 9.63
N ASP A 342 0.33 -4.70 9.05
CA ASP A 342 0.40 -3.35 9.63
C ASP A 342 -0.28 -3.32 10.99
N GLU A 343 -1.53 -3.77 11.09
CA GLU A 343 -2.29 -3.81 12.35
C GLU A 343 -1.56 -4.63 13.43
N MET A 344 -0.98 -5.78 13.06
CA MET A 344 -0.21 -6.60 13.97
C MET A 344 1.05 -5.87 14.46
N SER A 345 1.77 -5.21 13.54
CA SER A 345 2.95 -4.42 13.89
C SER A 345 2.61 -3.28 14.85
N TRP A 346 1.46 -2.63 14.65
CA TRP A 346 0.93 -1.62 15.57
C TRP A 346 0.63 -2.19 16.97
N GLN A 347 -0.01 -3.36 17.05
CA GLN A 347 -0.30 -4.02 18.33
C GLN A 347 1.00 -4.41 19.06
N ILE A 348 1.97 -4.93 18.34
CA ILE A 348 3.26 -5.36 18.86
C ILE A 348 4.05 -4.16 19.41
N GLN A 349 4.09 -3.04 18.68
CA GLN A 349 4.66 -1.78 19.16
C GLN A 349 3.94 -1.25 20.40
N SER A 350 2.61 -1.34 20.43
CA SER A 350 1.82 -0.96 21.61
C SER A 350 2.21 -1.77 22.84
N ILE A 351 2.35 -3.09 22.71
CA ILE A 351 2.80 -3.98 23.78
C ILE A 351 4.21 -3.61 24.25
N GLN A 352 5.12 -3.31 23.32
CA GLN A 352 6.49 -2.95 23.63
C GLN A 352 6.59 -1.60 24.37
N ALA A 353 5.84 -0.59 23.90
CA ALA A 353 5.75 0.70 24.57
C ALA A 353 5.20 0.53 26.00
N LEU A 354 4.16 -0.30 26.18
CA LEU A 354 3.63 -0.63 27.50
C LEU A 354 4.64 -1.35 28.38
N ARG A 355 5.42 -2.30 27.86
CA ARG A 355 6.51 -2.97 28.62
C ARG A 355 7.56 -1.95 29.06
N THR A 356 7.99 -1.08 28.15
CA THR A 356 8.98 -0.01 28.43
C THR A 356 8.46 0.96 29.48
N LEU A 357 7.20 1.37 29.37
CA LEU A 357 6.54 2.23 30.36
C LEU A 357 6.43 1.52 31.71
N ASN A 358 5.99 0.27 31.76
CA ASN A 358 5.91 -0.50 33.02
C ASN A 358 7.26 -0.64 33.73
N GLN A 359 8.35 -0.82 32.98
CA GLN A 359 9.70 -0.86 33.54
C GLN A 359 10.13 0.50 34.12
N ARG A 360 9.67 1.62 33.53
CA ARG A 360 9.98 2.99 33.97
C ARG A 360 8.98 3.55 34.99
N ALA A 361 7.76 3.02 35.04
CA ALA A 361 6.61 3.54 35.78
C ALA A 361 6.71 3.37 37.30
N PHE A 362 7.87 3.01 37.84
CA PHE A 362 8.13 2.98 39.28
C PHE A 362 7.87 4.34 39.97
N HIS A 363 7.79 5.44 39.19
CA HIS A 363 7.52 6.79 39.67
C HIS A 363 6.15 7.36 39.31
N TRP A 364 5.25 6.59 38.69
CA TRP A 364 3.89 7.07 38.44
C TRP A 364 3.11 7.07 39.75
N ASN A 365 2.31 8.11 39.97
CA ASN A 365 1.27 8.06 41.00
C ASN A 365 0.44 6.80 40.73
N ALA A 366 0.23 5.97 41.75
CA ALA A 366 -0.30 4.60 41.67
C ALA A 366 -1.70 4.45 41.03
N SER A 367 -2.26 5.50 40.42
CA SER A 367 -3.61 5.57 39.88
C SER A 367 -3.71 5.28 38.37
N ILE A 368 -2.62 5.30 37.60
CA ILE A 368 -2.69 5.09 36.13
C ILE A 368 -2.03 3.77 35.78
N ASP A 369 -2.86 2.79 35.42
CA ASP A 369 -2.40 1.53 34.82
C ASP A 369 -2.11 1.75 33.33
N PRO A 370 -0.88 1.53 32.83
CA PRO A 370 -0.56 1.66 31.42
C PRO A 370 -1.49 0.85 30.50
N SER A 371 -2.02 -0.29 30.98
CA SER A 371 -2.95 -1.11 30.19
C SER A 371 -4.23 -0.39 29.78
N GLN A 372 -4.60 0.69 30.48
CA GLN A 372 -5.80 1.49 30.21
C GLN A 372 -5.57 2.62 29.20
N LEU A 373 -4.34 2.80 28.69
CA LEU A 373 -4.01 3.93 27.83
C LEU A 373 -4.59 3.81 26.41
N GLY A 374 -5.05 2.62 26.02
CA GLY A 374 -5.51 2.31 24.67
C GLY A 374 -4.37 1.91 23.74
N ASN A 375 -4.60 1.96 22.43
CA ASN A 375 -3.56 1.65 21.45
C ASN A 375 -2.52 2.77 21.36
N LEU A 376 -1.27 2.39 21.05
CA LEU A 376 -0.22 3.34 20.73
C LEU A 376 -0.45 3.90 19.32
N LEU A 377 -0.47 5.22 19.21
CA LEU A 377 -0.60 5.96 17.96
C LEU A 377 0.74 6.48 17.44
N VAL A 378 1.67 6.85 18.33
CA VAL A 378 3.01 7.32 17.98
C VAL A 378 4.02 6.95 19.07
N ASP A 379 5.18 6.43 18.69
CA ASP A 379 6.41 6.37 19.51
C ASP A 379 7.52 7.10 18.75
N ASP A 380 8.03 8.19 19.33
CA ASP A 380 8.99 9.09 18.69
C ASP A 380 9.97 9.69 19.72
N GLN A 381 11.01 10.40 19.27
CA GLN A 381 11.95 11.12 20.11
C GLN A 381 11.90 12.62 19.84
N LEU A 382 11.50 13.38 20.85
CA LEU A 382 11.48 14.85 20.81
C LEU A 382 12.74 15.42 21.45
N LYS A 383 13.55 16.14 20.68
CA LYS A 383 14.69 16.91 21.20
C LYS A 383 14.26 18.35 21.49
N ILE A 384 14.29 18.73 22.76
CA ILE A 384 13.97 20.10 23.21
C ILE A 384 15.26 20.82 23.56
N TYR A 385 15.45 21.98 22.94
CA TYR A 385 16.54 22.91 23.25
C TYR A 385 16.00 23.92 24.27
N GLU A 386 16.52 23.91 25.49
CA GLU A 386 16.16 24.93 26.47
C GLU A 386 16.71 26.28 25.99
N ALA A 387 15.81 27.20 25.68
CA ALA A 387 16.19 28.58 25.44
C ALA A 387 16.65 29.15 26.78
N ASP A 388 17.96 29.40 26.93
CA ASP A 388 18.54 30.01 28.12
C ASP A 388 17.72 31.24 28.52
N SER A 389 17.06 31.12 29.67
CA SER A 389 16.12 32.11 30.18
C SER A 389 16.88 33.36 30.65
N GLY A 390 17.16 34.28 29.73
CA GLY A 390 17.23 35.70 30.08
C GLY A 390 18.54 36.45 29.82
N THR A 391 19.48 35.94 29.04
CA THR A 391 20.59 36.78 28.56
C THR A 391 20.63 36.79 27.03
N GLY A 392 20.06 37.83 26.43
CA GLY A 392 19.73 37.97 25.00
C GLY A 392 20.90 38.00 24.02
N LEU A 393 22.05 37.45 24.37
CA LEU A 393 23.25 37.39 23.55
C LEU A 393 24.04 36.14 23.92
N LYS A 394 23.69 34.95 23.39
CA LYS A 394 24.59 33.77 23.40
C LYS A 394 24.16 32.66 22.42
N PRO A 395 25.08 31.71 22.12
CA PRO A 395 25.48 31.27 20.79
C PRO A 395 24.60 30.15 20.26
N LYS A 396 24.85 29.74 19.01
CA LYS A 396 24.25 28.55 18.37
C LYS A 396 24.28 27.37 19.37
N PRO A 397 23.12 26.78 19.75
CA PRO A 397 23.09 25.71 20.73
C PRO A 397 23.97 24.56 20.26
N LYS A 398 24.82 24.04 21.15
CA LYS A 398 25.55 22.80 20.87
C LYS A 398 24.56 21.66 21.02
N ASP A 399 24.55 20.71 20.08
CA ASP A 399 23.65 19.54 20.10
C ASP A 399 23.74 18.72 21.40
N GLU A 400 24.83 18.85 22.16
CA GLU A 400 25.05 18.15 23.44
C GLU A 400 24.12 18.61 24.58
N ASP A 401 23.55 19.82 24.47
CA ASP A 401 22.68 20.41 25.51
C ASP A 401 21.19 20.08 25.29
N ALA A 402 20.82 19.52 24.14
CA ALA A 402 19.43 19.14 23.85
C ALA A 402 18.95 18.05 24.82
N LYS A 403 17.78 18.27 25.43
CA LYS A 403 17.09 17.23 26.21
C LYS A 403 16.28 16.38 25.25
N THR A 404 16.62 15.09 25.16
CA THR A 404 15.85 14.12 24.37
C THR A 404 14.78 13.48 25.26
N TYR A 405 13.53 13.65 24.84
CA TYR A 405 12.36 12.98 25.40
C TYR A 405 11.94 11.85 24.47
N GLN A 406 11.64 10.68 25.03
CA GLN A 406 10.87 9.67 24.33
C GLN A 406 9.39 9.99 24.50
N VAL A 407 8.66 10.05 23.41
CA VAL A 407 7.27 10.47 23.33
C VAL A 407 6.41 9.27 22.95
N PHE A 408 5.44 8.94 23.79
CA PHE A 408 4.44 7.92 23.50
C PHE A 408 3.06 8.58 23.46
N LEU A 409 2.43 8.61 22.29
CA LEU A 409 1.05 9.04 22.14
C LEU A 409 0.15 7.80 22.07
N PHE A 410 -0.67 7.60 23.08
CA PHE A 410 -1.76 6.62 23.08
C PHE A 410 -3.09 7.31 22.77
N GLU A 411 -4.14 6.51 22.51
CA GLU A 411 -5.51 7.00 22.27
C GLU A 411 -6.02 7.93 23.39
N THR A 412 -5.64 7.66 24.63
CA THR A 412 -6.15 8.43 25.79
C THR A 412 -5.15 9.42 26.37
N MET A 413 -3.86 9.31 26.07
CA MET A 413 -2.82 10.07 26.77
C MET A 413 -1.54 10.24 25.95
N LEU A 414 -0.93 11.43 26.07
CA LEU A 414 0.42 11.72 25.59
C LEU A 414 1.41 11.68 26.75
N LEU A 415 2.48 10.91 26.61
CA LEU A 415 3.53 10.72 27.61
C LEU A 415 4.88 11.18 27.06
N CYS A 416 5.58 12.04 27.79
CA CYS A 416 6.92 12.48 27.46
C CYS A 416 7.90 12.05 28.55
N CYS A 417 8.72 11.04 28.27
CA CYS A 417 9.69 10.48 29.20
C CYS A 417 11.09 11.03 28.92
N LEU A 418 11.77 11.60 29.92
CA LEU A 418 13.16 12.03 29.77
C LEU A 418 14.07 10.79 29.61
N GLY A 419 14.87 10.72 28.54
CA GLY A 419 15.72 9.55 28.25
C GLY A 419 16.83 9.32 29.30
N GLU A 420 17.11 8.05 29.62
CA GLU A 420 18.05 7.65 30.69
C GLU A 420 19.55 7.91 30.42
N GLN A 421 19.91 8.45 29.24
CA GLN A 421 21.30 8.48 28.75
C GLN A 421 22.32 9.18 29.68
N LYS A 422 21.89 9.97 30.67
CA LYS A 422 22.78 10.72 31.57
C LYS A 422 22.97 10.13 32.98
N LEU A 423 22.20 9.13 33.41
CA LEU A 423 22.32 8.60 34.78
C LEU A 423 23.50 7.64 35.00
N GLN A 424 23.96 6.93 33.96
CA GLN A 424 25.13 6.04 34.10
C GLN A 424 26.46 6.80 34.26
N LYS A 425 26.59 8.00 33.69
CA LYS A 425 27.85 8.77 33.73
C LYS A 425 28.14 9.36 35.11
N HIS A 426 27.11 9.67 35.90
CA HIS A 426 27.29 10.18 37.27
C HIS A 426 27.60 9.08 38.29
N ARG A 427 27.14 7.84 38.08
CA ARG A 427 27.41 6.71 38.99
C ARG A 427 28.87 6.24 38.95
N ARG A 428 29.59 6.45 37.84
CA ARG A 428 31.01 6.07 37.70
C ARG A 428 32.01 7.05 38.34
N ASN A 429 31.61 8.29 38.61
CA ASN A 429 32.50 9.31 39.18
C ASN A 429 32.35 9.50 40.71
N GLY A 430 31.47 8.74 41.38
CA GLY A 430 31.16 8.90 42.80
C GLY A 430 31.86 7.96 43.78
N SER A 431 32.64 6.98 43.33
CA SER A 431 33.30 5.98 44.19
C SER A 431 34.82 6.02 44.06
N GLY A 432 35.43 7.15 44.41
CA GLY A 432 36.87 7.35 44.24
C GLY A 432 37.48 8.34 45.24
N SER A 433 37.24 8.13 46.53
CA SER A 433 38.09 8.70 47.57
C SER A 433 38.69 7.56 48.40
N GLU A 434 39.85 7.05 47.98
CA GLU A 434 40.98 6.80 48.88
C GLU A 434 42.25 6.38 48.12
N SER A 435 43.28 7.21 48.30
CA SER A 435 44.67 6.83 48.57
C SER A 435 45.56 6.19 47.47
N ARG A 436 46.51 7.03 47.03
CA ARG A 436 47.96 6.76 46.81
C ARG A 436 48.37 5.68 45.81
N SER A 437 49.10 6.09 44.77
CA SER A 437 50.58 6.13 44.78
C SER A 437 51.11 6.24 43.36
N THR A 438 51.94 7.26 43.17
CA THR A 438 52.85 7.49 42.05
C THR A 438 53.56 6.22 41.55
N ARG A 439 53.50 5.95 40.25
CA ARG A 439 54.70 5.57 39.47
C ARG A 439 54.55 5.91 38.00
N LYS A 440 55.62 6.56 37.54
CA LYS A 440 55.93 7.15 36.25
C LYS A 440 56.41 6.05 35.31
N GLY A 441 55.96 6.07 34.06
CA GLY A 441 56.38 5.12 33.03
C GLY A 441 55.74 5.45 31.69
N ASP A 442 56.38 6.37 30.96
CA ASP A 442 56.04 6.78 29.60
C ASP A 442 56.26 5.62 28.61
N VAL A 443 55.25 5.28 27.81
CA VAL A 443 55.41 4.71 26.47
C VAL A 443 54.35 5.35 25.57
N GLU A 444 54.83 6.18 24.67
CA GLU A 444 54.11 6.92 23.64
C GLU A 444 53.89 6.00 22.43
N LEU A 445 52.63 5.71 22.10
CA LEU A 445 52.22 5.04 20.86
C LEU A 445 50.94 5.72 20.32
N ASP A 446 51.16 6.54 19.29
CA ASP A 446 50.36 6.86 18.10
C ASP A 446 48.80 6.90 18.17
N PRO A 447 48.16 8.08 18.07
CA PRO A 447 46.70 8.22 18.01
C PRO A 447 46.22 8.63 16.61
N HIS A 448 46.13 7.70 15.66
CA HIS A 448 45.47 7.95 14.37
C HIS A 448 44.69 6.74 13.85
N ALA A 449 43.66 6.30 14.59
CA ALA A 449 42.55 5.50 14.04
C ALA A 449 41.39 5.36 15.05
N GLN A 450 40.61 6.43 15.27
CA GLN A 450 39.30 6.29 15.92
C GLN A 450 38.51 7.60 15.77
N LYS A 451 37.58 7.65 14.82
CA LYS A 451 36.43 8.59 14.82
C LYS A 451 35.47 8.31 13.66
N THR A 452 34.75 7.18 13.73
CA THR A 452 33.40 7.01 13.16
C THR A 452 32.69 5.95 14.01
N GLY A 453 32.31 6.34 15.22
CA GLY A 453 31.63 5.49 16.19
C GLY A 453 30.37 6.18 16.71
N THR A 454 29.50 6.58 15.80
CA THR A 454 28.10 6.95 16.08
C THR A 454 27.23 5.99 15.29
N ALA A 455 27.25 4.73 15.70
CA ALA A 455 26.26 3.73 15.33
C ALA A 455 25.56 3.32 16.62
N TYR A 456 24.27 3.01 16.49
CA TYR A 456 23.31 2.55 17.51
C TYR A 456 22.27 3.59 17.98
N SER A 457 21.04 3.32 17.50
CA SER A 457 19.73 3.63 18.05
C SER A 457 18.86 4.71 17.39
N THR A 458 19.02 5.00 16.10
CA THR A 458 17.84 5.40 15.32
C THR A 458 17.03 4.14 15.06
N TRP A 459 16.01 3.93 15.88
CA TRP A 459 14.85 3.15 15.48
C TRP A 459 14.34 3.80 14.20
N VAL A 460 14.73 3.30 13.02
CA VAL A 460 13.91 3.55 11.83
C VAL A 460 12.68 2.74 12.13
N SER A 461 11.66 3.38 12.69
CA SER A 461 10.47 2.68 13.10
C SER A 461 9.92 2.00 11.85
N TRP A 462 9.34 0.82 12.03
CA TRP A 462 8.69 0.11 10.95
C TRP A 462 7.65 1.01 10.25
N THR A 463 7.07 1.97 10.99
CA THR A 463 6.23 3.06 10.47
C THR A 463 6.98 4.13 9.67
N GLU A 464 8.22 4.50 10.00
CA GLU A 464 9.06 5.35 9.16
C GLU A 464 9.42 4.65 7.85
N TRP A 465 9.67 3.34 7.88
CA TRP A 465 9.96 2.57 6.68
C TRP A 465 8.72 2.43 5.77
N THR A 466 7.55 2.06 6.32
CA THR A 466 6.30 2.01 5.54
C THR A 466 5.84 3.39 5.07
N ARG A 467 5.98 4.44 5.89
CA ARG A 467 5.60 5.83 5.54
C ARG A 467 6.57 6.51 4.57
N ASN A 468 7.87 6.24 4.68
CA ASN A 468 8.88 6.81 3.77
C ASN A 468 9.01 5.99 2.48
N GLY A 469 8.76 4.68 2.50
CA GLY A 469 8.68 3.85 1.29
C GLY A 469 7.61 4.36 0.32
N TRP A 470 6.40 4.64 0.82
CA TRP A 470 5.30 5.18 0.01
C TRP A 470 5.57 6.59 -0.55
N SER A 471 6.36 7.42 0.14
CA SER A 471 6.63 8.81 -0.28
C SER A 471 7.96 9.02 -1.00
N SER A 472 8.85 8.02 -1.00
CA SER A 472 10.12 8.03 -1.74
C SER A 472 9.94 7.60 -3.19
N TRP A 473 9.05 6.64 -3.46
CA TRP A 473 8.68 6.23 -4.83
C TRP A 473 8.09 7.38 -5.66
N GLY A 474 7.22 8.20 -5.07
CA GLY A 474 6.71 9.42 -5.72
C GLY A 474 7.72 10.59 -5.83
N ARG A 475 8.93 10.43 -5.28
CA ARG A 475 10.04 11.40 -5.40
C ARG A 475 11.07 10.96 -6.43
N GLN A 476 11.42 9.67 -6.44
CA GLN A 476 12.39 9.11 -7.40
C GLN A 476 11.91 9.18 -8.85
N ARG A 477 10.58 9.17 -9.10
CA ARG A 477 9.99 9.41 -10.43
C ARG A 477 10.10 10.88 -10.88
N ARG A 478 10.04 11.86 -9.97
CA ARG A 478 10.21 13.28 -10.30
C ARG A 478 11.66 13.64 -10.62
N ASP A 479 12.60 13.03 -9.89
CA ASP A 479 14.03 13.27 -10.11
C ASP A 479 14.52 12.66 -11.45
N LEU A 480 13.81 11.69 -12.03
CA LEU A 480 14.08 11.14 -13.38
C LEU A 480 13.46 11.95 -14.52
N GLU A 481 12.32 12.61 -14.28
CA GLU A 481 11.69 13.52 -15.25
C GLU A 481 12.44 14.86 -15.37
N ASP A 482 13.04 15.36 -14.28
CA ASP A 482 13.84 16.60 -14.28
C ASP A 482 15.24 16.45 -14.88
N VAL A 483 15.72 15.22 -15.15
CA VAL A 483 17.04 14.96 -15.75
C VAL A 483 16.98 14.85 -17.28
N ASN A 484 15.79 14.72 -17.87
CA ASN A 484 15.58 14.62 -19.32
C ASN A 484 14.77 15.79 -19.93
N GLY A 485 14.62 16.90 -19.19
CA GLY A 485 13.96 18.14 -19.63
C GLY A 485 14.93 19.21 -20.13
#